data_AF-X1QW58-F1
#
_entry.id   AF-X1QW58-F1
#
_cell.length_a   1.000
_cell.length_b   1.000
_cell.length_c   1.000
_cell.angle_alpha   90.00
_cell.angle_beta   90.00
_cell.angle_gamma   90.00
#
_symmetry.space_group_name_H-M   'P 1'
#
loop_
_entity.id
_entity.type
_entity.pdbx_description
1 polymer ?
#
loop_
_entity_poly.entity_id
_entity_poly.type
_entity_poly.pdbx_seq_one_letter_code
_entity_poly.pdbx_strand_id
1 'polypeptide(L)'
;KYGNDVDEADELARKVMKVWSDETWKYKTPTDFQFRPGMLSWNYWAGADAGFTVATPNGRNKATFLSNAICPSNGADLKGPTAVTNSVGVVLGGKTEDGGYINYLPNGSSHTITFNPSILKDPEHKEKFKSYLRGYVENGGTCLQINMLDVEMLKDAQKHPEKYPNLLVRITGYNAYFNAIGKELQNEIIARESHKI
;
A
#
# COMPACT_ATOMS: atom_id res chain seq x y z
N LYS A 1 9.73 -0.08 12.20
CA LYS A 1 9.04 0.86 11.29
C LYS A 1 7.63 0.31 11.06
N TYR A 2 6.66 1.17 10.74
CA TYR A 2 5.32 0.73 10.34
C TYR A 2 5.42 -0.32 9.22
N GLY A 3 4.61 -1.39 9.29
CA GLY A 3 4.63 -2.48 8.30
C GLY A 3 5.45 -3.70 8.69
N ASN A 4 5.83 -3.84 9.95
CA ASN A 4 6.68 -4.93 10.44
C ASN A 4 6.12 -5.63 11.67
N ASP A 5 4.83 -5.45 11.96
CA ASP A 5 4.19 -5.99 13.17
C ASP A 5 5.00 -5.58 14.41
N VAL A 6 5.10 -4.26 14.60
CA VAL A 6 5.84 -3.65 15.72
C VAL A 6 4.90 -2.67 16.39
N ASP A 7 4.36 -3.08 17.53
CA ASP A 7 3.30 -2.39 18.26
C ASP A 7 3.55 -0.88 18.37
N GLU A 8 4.74 -0.47 18.81
CA GLU A 8 5.06 0.96 18.97
C GLU A 8 4.97 1.75 17.66
N ALA A 9 5.46 1.18 16.56
CA ALA A 9 5.47 1.85 15.26
C ALA A 9 4.07 1.87 14.63
N ASP A 10 3.32 0.79 14.79
CA ASP A 10 1.98 0.63 14.24
C ASP A 10 0.97 1.46 15.04
N GLU A 11 1.16 1.59 16.35
CA GLU A 11 0.40 2.47 17.22
C GLU A 11 0.62 3.95 16.86
N LEU A 12 1.86 4.35 16.54
CA LEU A 12 2.12 5.70 16.06
C LEU A 12 1.40 5.97 14.73
N ALA A 13 1.43 5.01 13.80
CA ALA A 13 0.68 5.12 12.55
C ALA A 13 -0.84 5.18 12.77
N ARG A 14 -1.36 4.38 13.71
CA ARG A 14 -2.77 4.40 14.11
C ARG A 14 -3.20 5.75 14.68
N LYS A 15 -2.37 6.39 15.51
CA LYS A 15 -2.62 7.74 16.03
C LYS A 15 -2.73 8.77 14.91
N VAL A 16 -1.82 8.73 13.93
CA VAL A 16 -1.89 9.62 12.76
C VAL A 16 -3.18 9.38 11.98
N MET A 17 -3.54 8.12 11.74
CA MET A 17 -4.77 7.76 11.03
C MET A 17 -6.02 8.23 11.78
N LYS A 18 -6.04 8.07 13.10
CA LYS A 18 -7.14 8.52 13.95
C LYS A 18 -7.30 10.04 13.89
N VAL A 19 -6.20 10.80 13.95
CA VAL A 19 -6.24 12.27 13.81
C VAL A 19 -6.84 12.66 12.46
N TRP A 20 -6.39 12.04 11.37
CA TRP A 20 -6.96 12.27 10.03
C TRP A 20 -8.45 11.95 9.96
N SER A 21 -8.86 10.80 10.51
CA SER A 21 -10.26 10.37 10.47
C SER A 21 -11.14 11.27 11.30
N ASP A 22 -10.75 11.56 12.54
CA ASP A 22 -11.50 12.41 13.47
C ASP A 22 -11.67 13.82 12.92
N GLU A 23 -10.64 14.38 12.27
CA GLU A 23 -10.72 15.69 11.63
C GLU A 23 -11.75 15.68 10.50
N THR A 24 -11.71 14.68 9.62
CA THR A 24 -12.65 14.57 8.49
C THR A 24 -14.11 14.51 8.95
N TRP A 25 -14.39 13.81 10.06
CA TRP A 25 -15.75 13.69 10.58
C TRP A 25 -16.38 15.00 11.08
N LYS A 26 -15.58 16.05 11.33
CA LYS A 26 -16.09 17.36 11.76
C LYS A 26 -16.83 18.12 10.66
N TYR A 27 -16.68 17.70 9.39
CA TYR A 27 -17.13 18.48 8.24
C TYR A 27 -18.35 17.88 7.56
N LYS A 28 -19.18 18.76 6.99
CA LYS A 28 -20.33 18.45 6.15
C LYS A 28 -20.29 19.26 4.85
N THR A 29 -20.88 18.72 3.78
CA THR A 29 -20.99 19.44 2.50
C THR A 29 -21.98 20.60 2.63
N PRO A 30 -22.00 21.56 1.69
CA PRO A 30 -23.03 22.59 1.63
C PRO A 30 -24.47 22.05 1.49
N THR A 31 -24.61 20.78 1.13
CA THR A 31 -25.87 20.04 0.99
C THR A 31 -26.15 19.09 2.17
N ASP A 32 -25.50 19.30 3.33
CA ASP A 32 -25.68 18.57 4.60
C ASP A 32 -25.29 17.08 4.57
N PHE A 33 -24.45 16.65 3.62
CA PHE A 33 -23.88 15.30 3.63
C PHE A 33 -22.60 15.23 4.47
N GLN A 34 -22.47 14.16 5.24
CA GLN A 34 -21.31 13.90 6.09
C GLN A 34 -20.05 13.59 5.26
N PHE A 35 -18.93 14.28 5.53
CA PHE A 35 -17.63 13.89 5.00
C PHE A 35 -17.19 12.56 5.62
N ARG A 36 -16.55 11.70 4.82
CA ARG A 36 -16.05 10.39 5.24
C ARG A 36 -14.57 10.27 4.92
N PRO A 37 -13.72 9.89 5.90
CA PRO A 37 -12.29 9.76 5.67
C PRO A 37 -11.97 8.57 4.77
N GLY A 38 -10.97 8.76 3.90
CA GLY A 38 -10.40 7.76 3.02
C GLY A 38 -8.91 7.96 2.83
N MET A 39 -8.22 6.98 2.26
CA MET A 39 -6.79 7.03 1.97
C MET A 39 -6.50 6.42 0.59
N LEU A 40 -6.32 7.29 -0.39
CA LEU A 40 -6.01 6.95 -1.77
C LEU A 40 -4.98 7.93 -2.32
N SER A 41 -3.93 7.42 -2.94
CA SER A 41 -2.78 8.22 -3.39
C SER A 41 -2.69 8.41 -4.92
N TRP A 42 -3.50 7.70 -5.72
CA TRP A 42 -3.50 7.73 -7.19
C TRP A 42 -2.14 7.47 -7.85
N ASN A 43 -1.34 8.50 -8.06
CA ASN A 43 0.08 8.46 -8.45
C ASN A 43 0.90 9.56 -7.74
N TYR A 44 0.27 10.33 -6.84
CA TYR A 44 0.82 11.53 -6.20
C TYR A 44 1.88 11.23 -5.12
N TRP A 45 2.01 9.97 -4.69
CA TRP A 45 3.09 9.57 -3.78
C TRP A 45 4.45 9.46 -4.50
N ALA A 46 4.44 9.53 -5.83
CA ALA A 46 5.62 9.52 -6.69
C ALA A 46 5.66 10.78 -7.57
N GLY A 47 6.76 10.94 -8.32
CA GLY A 47 6.92 12.04 -9.27
C GLY A 47 6.99 13.42 -8.62
N ALA A 48 6.54 14.44 -9.36
CA ALA A 48 6.64 15.85 -8.96
C ALA A 48 5.92 16.15 -7.63
N ASP A 49 4.78 15.51 -7.38
CA ASP A 49 3.97 15.74 -6.18
C ASP A 49 4.71 15.34 -4.89
N ALA A 50 5.36 14.17 -4.90
CA ALA A 50 6.25 13.74 -3.82
C ALA A 50 7.47 14.68 -3.66
N GLY A 51 7.90 15.29 -4.78
CA GLY A 51 8.95 16.31 -4.87
C GLY A 51 8.76 17.53 -3.97
N PHE A 52 7.50 17.92 -3.73
CA PHE A 52 7.18 19.07 -2.88
C PHE A 52 7.45 18.82 -1.39
N THR A 53 7.52 17.56 -0.97
CA THR A 53 7.78 17.22 0.43
C THR A 53 9.30 17.19 0.70
N VAL A 54 9.75 17.99 1.67
CA VAL A 54 11.15 18.01 2.16
C VAL A 54 11.52 16.72 2.90
N ALA A 55 12.80 16.51 3.19
CA ALA A 55 13.24 15.34 3.96
C ALA A 55 12.46 15.20 5.27
N THR A 56 12.08 13.97 5.62
CA THR A 56 11.22 13.69 6.79
C THR A 56 11.93 12.85 7.85
N PRO A 57 11.57 12.96 9.15
CA PRO A 57 12.25 12.26 10.25
C PRO A 57 12.29 10.73 10.16
N ASN A 58 11.46 10.13 9.31
CA ASN A 58 11.52 8.70 9.02
C ASN A 58 12.77 8.28 8.21
N GLY A 59 13.64 9.22 7.83
CA GLY A 59 14.86 8.98 7.05
C GLY A 59 14.67 9.13 5.54
N ARG A 60 13.47 9.51 5.08
CA ARG A 60 13.19 9.76 3.67
C ARG A 60 13.84 11.08 3.23
N ASN A 61 14.64 11.02 2.18
CA ASN A 61 15.24 12.21 1.55
C ASN A 61 14.19 13.08 0.84
N LYS A 62 14.51 14.35 0.61
CA LYS A 62 13.66 15.23 -0.21
C LYS A 62 13.51 14.63 -1.62
N ALA A 63 12.33 14.80 -2.21
CA ALA A 63 12.02 14.39 -3.57
C ALA A 63 12.20 12.89 -3.87
N THR A 64 12.09 12.03 -2.86
CA THR A 64 11.89 10.58 -3.04
C THR A 64 10.43 10.19 -2.77
N PHE A 65 10.07 8.94 -3.01
CA PHE A 65 8.69 8.46 -2.88
C PHE A 65 8.13 8.62 -1.47
N LEU A 66 6.87 9.06 -1.37
CA LEU A 66 6.06 8.92 -0.16
C LEU A 66 5.52 7.48 -0.05
N SER A 67 4.87 7.13 1.06
CA SER A 67 4.17 5.86 1.15
C SER A 67 3.00 5.80 0.17
N ASN A 68 2.80 4.63 -0.42
CA ASN A 68 1.65 4.40 -1.28
C ASN A 68 0.38 4.19 -0.43
N ALA A 69 -0.43 5.25 -0.27
CA ALA A 69 -1.66 5.23 0.51
C ALA A 69 -1.44 4.67 1.93
N ILE A 70 -2.14 3.60 2.32
CA ILE A 70 -2.01 2.99 3.65
C ILE A 70 -0.78 2.07 3.77
N CYS A 71 -0.08 1.79 2.66
CA CYS A 71 1.07 0.88 2.69
C CYS A 71 2.24 1.48 3.48
N PRO A 72 3.14 0.64 4.00
CA PRO A 72 4.44 1.09 4.50
C PRO A 72 5.23 1.87 3.43
N SER A 73 6.16 2.73 3.86
CA SER A 73 7.11 3.34 2.93
C SER A 73 7.99 2.27 2.28
N ASN A 74 8.39 2.49 1.03
CA ASN A 74 9.19 1.52 0.27
C ASN A 74 10.44 1.10 1.06
N GLY A 75 10.65 -0.21 1.18
CA GLY A 75 11.78 -0.81 1.89
C GLY A 75 11.66 -0.77 3.42
N ALA A 76 10.56 -0.24 3.98
CA ALA A 76 10.32 -0.31 5.42
C ALA A 76 9.81 -1.68 5.86
N ASP A 77 9.12 -2.41 4.99
CA ASP A 77 8.47 -3.70 5.18
C ASP A 77 9.45 -4.88 5.04
N LEU A 78 10.14 -5.24 6.12
CA LEU A 78 11.21 -6.23 6.14
C LEU A 78 10.77 -7.59 6.73
N LYS A 79 9.62 -7.66 7.40
CA LYS A 79 9.09 -8.89 8.01
C LYS A 79 8.04 -9.63 7.16
N GLY A 80 7.91 -9.26 5.89
CA GLY A 80 7.06 -9.94 4.92
C GLY A 80 5.57 -9.54 4.96
N PRO A 81 4.76 -10.13 4.07
CA PRO A 81 3.42 -9.63 3.73
C PRO A 81 2.40 -9.76 4.86
N THR A 82 2.50 -10.79 5.69
CA THR A 82 1.63 -10.97 6.87
C THR A 82 1.88 -9.85 7.88
N ALA A 83 3.14 -9.50 8.15
CA ALA A 83 3.48 -8.42 9.08
C ALA A 83 2.96 -7.07 8.58
N VAL A 84 3.05 -6.80 7.28
CA VAL A 84 2.45 -5.61 6.66
C VAL A 84 0.95 -5.58 6.87
N THR A 85 0.27 -6.71 6.62
CA THR A 85 -1.18 -6.82 6.80
C THR A 85 -1.59 -6.62 8.26
N ASN A 86 -0.85 -7.19 9.21
CA ASN A 86 -1.07 -6.99 10.65
C ASN A 86 -1.01 -5.50 11.01
N SER A 87 0.09 -4.84 10.63
CA SER A 87 0.27 -3.40 10.84
C SER A 87 -0.85 -2.56 10.20
N VAL A 88 -1.28 -2.88 8.98
CA VAL A 88 -2.39 -2.17 8.30
C VAL A 88 -3.70 -2.34 9.06
N GLY A 89 -4.00 -3.54 9.59
CA GLY A 89 -5.21 -3.76 10.39
C GLY A 89 -5.25 -2.92 11.66
N VAL A 90 -4.10 -2.75 12.33
CA VAL A 90 -3.97 -1.83 13.48
C VAL A 90 -4.29 -0.40 13.05
N VAL A 91 -3.71 0.07 11.94
CA VAL A 91 -3.91 1.43 11.42
C VAL A 91 -5.35 1.70 10.98
N LEU A 92 -6.06 0.69 10.47
CA LEU A 92 -7.47 0.79 10.13
C LEU A 92 -8.39 0.96 11.35
N GLY A 93 -7.89 0.70 12.55
CA GLY A 93 -8.62 0.83 13.81
C GLY A 93 -8.64 -0.45 14.65
N GLY A 94 -8.28 -1.59 14.05
CA GLY A 94 -8.19 -2.88 14.72
C GLY A 94 -9.53 -3.56 14.99
N LYS A 95 -9.44 -4.73 15.62
CA LYS A 95 -10.60 -5.51 16.09
C LYS A 95 -11.11 -4.99 17.42
N THR A 96 -12.42 -5.05 17.60
CA THR A 96 -13.08 -4.82 18.89
C THR A 96 -13.19 -6.14 19.68
N GLU A 97 -13.42 -6.04 21.00
CA GLU A 97 -13.51 -7.20 21.90
C GLU A 97 -14.66 -8.15 21.55
N ASP A 98 -15.73 -7.63 20.95
CA ASP A 98 -16.91 -8.39 20.48
C ASP A 98 -16.72 -9.02 19.09
N GLY A 99 -15.52 -8.94 18.51
CA GLY A 99 -15.18 -9.52 17.22
C GLY A 99 -15.55 -8.66 16.00
N GLY A 100 -16.00 -7.42 16.23
CA GLY A 100 -16.17 -6.41 15.19
C GLY A 100 -14.85 -5.76 14.76
N TYR A 101 -14.97 -4.73 13.89
CA TYR A 101 -13.84 -3.93 13.42
C TYR A 101 -14.15 -2.46 13.55
N ILE A 102 -13.16 -1.69 14.01
CA ILE A 102 -13.15 -0.25 13.80
C ILE A 102 -12.62 -0.01 12.39
N ASN A 103 -13.25 0.92 11.67
CA ASN A 103 -12.77 1.37 10.37
C ASN A 103 -12.63 2.90 10.37
N TYR A 104 -11.40 3.37 10.52
CA TYR A 104 -11.05 4.79 10.44
C TYR A 104 -11.17 5.35 9.02
N LEU A 105 -11.29 4.52 7.98
CA LEU A 105 -11.32 4.92 6.58
C LEU A 105 -12.53 4.32 5.83
N PRO A 106 -13.78 4.65 6.19
CA PRO A 106 -14.97 4.08 5.56
C PRO A 106 -15.21 4.56 4.12
N ASN A 107 -14.50 5.61 3.66
CA ASN A 107 -14.48 5.97 2.24
C ASN A 107 -13.46 5.13 1.43
N GLY A 108 -12.82 4.16 2.08
CA GLY A 108 -11.89 3.22 1.47
C GLY A 108 -10.43 3.60 1.66
N SER A 109 -9.57 2.57 1.71
CA SER A 109 -8.13 2.69 1.77
C SER A 109 -7.48 1.76 0.77
N SER A 110 -6.51 2.23 -0.02
CA SER A 110 -5.81 1.35 -0.95
C SER A 110 -4.62 0.67 -0.27
N HIS A 111 -4.68 -0.66 -0.14
CA HIS A 111 -3.55 -1.49 0.28
C HIS A 111 -3.04 -2.29 -0.90
N THR A 112 -1.98 -1.81 -1.54
CA THR A 112 -1.29 -2.52 -2.62
C THR A 112 -0.14 -3.34 -2.06
N ILE A 113 -0.11 -4.63 -2.38
CA ILE A 113 0.99 -5.54 -2.07
C ILE A 113 1.37 -6.34 -3.32
N THR A 114 2.63 -6.71 -3.41
CA THR A 114 3.13 -7.49 -4.54
C THR A 114 3.66 -8.82 -4.04
N PHE A 115 3.38 -9.86 -4.81
CA PHE A 115 3.94 -11.18 -4.60
C PHE A 115 4.76 -11.60 -5.82
N ASN A 116 5.80 -12.38 -5.58
CA ASN A 116 6.47 -13.07 -6.67
C ASN A 116 5.53 -14.17 -7.22
N PRO A 117 5.38 -14.32 -8.55
CA PRO A 117 4.52 -15.34 -9.15
C PRO A 117 4.80 -16.78 -8.69
N SER A 118 6.01 -17.05 -8.15
CA SER A 118 6.35 -18.33 -7.54
C SER A 118 5.39 -18.79 -6.43
N ILE A 119 4.70 -17.87 -5.75
CA ILE A 119 3.70 -18.21 -4.72
C ILE A 119 2.50 -19.00 -5.28
N LEU A 120 2.34 -19.06 -6.61
CA LEU A 120 1.26 -19.79 -7.27
C LEU A 120 1.74 -21.04 -8.01
N LYS A 121 3.00 -21.46 -7.86
CA LYS A 121 3.57 -22.57 -8.66
C LYS A 121 3.02 -23.94 -8.28
N ASP A 122 2.93 -24.25 -6.99
CA ASP A 122 2.52 -25.56 -6.49
C ASP A 122 1.35 -25.48 -5.50
N PRO A 123 0.70 -26.62 -5.17
CA PRO A 123 -0.45 -26.65 -4.29
C PRO A 123 -0.19 -26.07 -2.90
N GLU A 124 0.99 -26.29 -2.33
CA GLU A 124 1.31 -25.81 -0.97
C GLU A 124 1.39 -24.28 -0.93
N HIS A 125 2.11 -23.67 -1.86
CA HIS A 125 2.19 -22.21 -1.92
C HIS A 125 0.84 -21.56 -2.24
N LYS A 126 0.00 -22.20 -3.06
CA LYS A 126 -1.38 -21.75 -3.31
C LYS A 126 -2.22 -21.77 -2.03
N GLU A 127 -2.09 -22.79 -1.19
CA GLU A 127 -2.80 -22.83 0.10
C GLU A 127 -2.28 -21.77 1.08
N LYS A 128 -0.97 -21.49 1.10
CA LYS A 128 -0.41 -20.37 1.86
C LYS A 128 -0.98 -19.03 1.39
N PHE A 129 -1.07 -18.81 0.08
CA PHE A 129 -1.64 -17.59 -0.48
C PHE A 129 -3.15 -17.45 -0.16
N LYS A 130 -3.92 -18.54 -0.27
CA LYS A 130 -5.33 -18.56 0.18
C LYS A 130 -5.46 -18.23 1.66
N SER A 131 -4.59 -18.77 2.49
CA SER A 131 -4.58 -18.52 3.93
C SER A 131 -4.22 -17.06 4.23
N TYR A 132 -3.26 -16.47 3.51
CA TYR A 132 -2.97 -15.05 3.57
C TYR A 132 -4.19 -14.19 3.21
N LEU A 133 -4.89 -14.51 2.11
CA LEU A 133 -6.11 -13.79 1.71
C LEU A 133 -7.21 -13.86 2.78
N ARG A 134 -7.41 -15.03 3.41
CA ARG A 134 -8.35 -15.17 4.53
C ARG A 134 -7.91 -14.34 5.73
N GLY A 135 -6.63 -14.43 6.09
CA GLY A 135 -6.04 -13.66 7.18
C GLY A 135 -6.19 -12.15 6.98
N TYR A 136 -6.07 -11.65 5.75
CA TYR A 136 -6.32 -10.25 5.43
C TYR A 136 -7.75 -9.80 5.76
N VAL A 137 -8.75 -10.60 5.38
CA VAL A 137 -10.17 -10.34 5.68
C VAL A 137 -10.40 -10.44 7.18
N GLU A 138 -9.87 -11.48 7.82
CA GLU A 138 -9.91 -11.64 9.26
C GLU A 138 -9.18 -10.53 10.00
N ASN A 139 -8.27 -9.78 9.38
CA ASN A 139 -7.60 -8.65 10.03
C ASN A 139 -8.34 -7.31 9.82
N GLY A 140 -9.54 -7.34 9.25
CA GLY A 140 -10.35 -6.13 9.02
C GLY A 140 -9.94 -5.35 7.78
N GLY A 141 -9.16 -5.96 6.89
CA GLY A 141 -8.70 -5.33 5.67
C GLY A 141 -9.86 -4.94 4.74
N THR A 142 -9.83 -3.72 4.20
CA THR A 142 -10.97 -3.13 3.47
C THR A 142 -10.83 -3.21 1.94
N CYS A 143 -9.62 -3.01 1.39
CA CYS A 143 -9.37 -3.11 -0.05
C CYS A 143 -7.91 -3.52 -0.34
N LEU A 144 -7.72 -4.83 -0.54
CA LEU A 144 -6.44 -5.42 -0.93
C LEU A 144 -6.29 -5.39 -2.44
N GLN A 145 -5.14 -4.95 -2.91
CA GLN A 145 -4.78 -4.89 -4.32
C GLN A 145 -3.48 -5.64 -4.52
N ILE A 146 -3.50 -6.65 -5.38
CA ILE A 146 -2.37 -7.57 -5.52
C ILE A 146 -1.72 -7.42 -6.88
N ASN A 147 -0.42 -7.22 -6.84
CA ASN A 147 0.49 -7.41 -7.97
C ASN A 147 1.11 -8.80 -7.92
N MET A 148 1.33 -9.40 -9.09
CA MET A 148 2.11 -10.63 -9.27
C MET A 148 3.27 -10.29 -10.20
N LEU A 149 4.36 -9.76 -9.63
CA LEU A 149 5.44 -9.15 -10.40
C LEU A 149 6.78 -9.76 -10.02
N ASP A 150 7.69 -9.71 -10.99
CA ASP A 150 9.10 -10.05 -10.81
C ASP A 150 9.95 -8.81 -11.10
N VAL A 151 10.87 -8.49 -10.19
CA VAL A 151 11.72 -7.28 -10.29
C VAL A 151 12.57 -7.32 -11.55
N GLU A 152 13.08 -8.50 -11.92
CA GLU A 152 13.93 -8.63 -13.11
C GLU A 152 13.10 -8.47 -14.38
N MET A 153 11.87 -8.99 -14.42
CA MET A 153 10.91 -8.72 -15.49
C MET A 153 10.63 -7.21 -15.63
N LEU A 154 10.38 -6.49 -14.53
CA LEU A 154 10.12 -5.05 -14.59
C LEU A 154 11.32 -4.26 -15.12
N LYS A 155 12.54 -4.61 -14.69
CA LYS A 155 13.77 -3.99 -15.20
C LYS A 155 14.00 -4.28 -16.68
N ASP A 156 13.68 -5.50 -17.13
CA ASP A 156 13.76 -5.86 -18.55
C ASP A 156 12.70 -5.10 -19.36
N ALA A 157 11.47 -5.01 -18.86
CA ALA A 157 10.39 -4.24 -19.49
C ALA A 157 10.70 -2.74 -19.59
N GLN A 158 11.44 -2.18 -18.64
CA GLN A 158 11.93 -0.80 -18.72
C GLN A 158 12.97 -0.57 -19.82
N LYS A 159 13.79 -1.58 -20.12
CA LYS A 159 14.86 -1.51 -21.14
C LYS A 159 14.36 -1.91 -22.53
N HIS A 160 13.40 -2.83 -22.57
CA HIS A 160 12.87 -3.48 -23.75
C HIS A 160 11.33 -3.47 -23.75
N PRO A 161 10.68 -2.29 -23.72
CA PRO A 161 9.22 -2.19 -23.62
C PRO A 161 8.48 -2.95 -24.72
N GLU A 162 9.07 -3.08 -25.91
CA GLU A 162 8.55 -3.82 -27.06
C GLU A 162 8.31 -5.31 -26.79
N LYS A 163 9.04 -5.90 -25.84
CA LYS A 163 8.84 -7.30 -25.42
C LYS A 163 7.65 -7.47 -24.47
N TYR A 164 7.18 -6.39 -23.87
CA TYR A 164 6.17 -6.39 -22.81
C TYR A 164 5.00 -5.44 -23.12
N PRO A 165 4.40 -5.47 -24.33
CA PRO A 165 3.40 -4.49 -24.74
C PRO A 165 2.13 -4.53 -23.86
N ASN A 166 1.85 -5.69 -23.27
CA ASN A 166 0.64 -5.94 -22.47
C ASN A 166 0.94 -6.13 -20.97
N LEU A 167 2.13 -5.77 -20.49
CA LEU A 167 2.47 -5.89 -19.08
C LEU A 167 1.63 -4.89 -18.27
N LEU A 168 0.68 -5.41 -17.51
CA LEU A 168 -0.17 -4.63 -16.61
C LEU A 168 0.42 -4.64 -15.20
N VAL A 169 0.39 -3.47 -14.56
CA VAL A 169 0.74 -3.29 -13.16
C VAL A 169 -0.41 -2.65 -12.41
N ARG A 170 -0.61 -3.08 -11.17
CA ARG A 170 -1.51 -2.43 -10.21
C ARG A 170 -0.78 -1.25 -9.59
N ILE A 171 -1.38 -0.08 -9.70
CA ILE A 171 -0.88 1.16 -9.08
C ILE A 171 -1.61 1.31 -7.75
N THR A 172 -2.54 2.26 -7.65
CA THR A 172 -3.36 2.48 -6.46
C THR A 172 -4.78 2.80 -6.91
N GLY A 173 -5.64 1.79 -6.86
CA GLY A 173 -7.03 1.86 -7.30
C GLY A 173 -7.24 1.54 -8.79
N TYR A 174 -6.19 1.40 -9.59
CA TYR A 174 -6.30 1.10 -11.02
C TYR A 174 -5.15 0.24 -11.55
N ASN A 175 -5.37 -0.37 -12.73
CA ASN A 175 -4.34 -1.04 -13.51
C ASN A 175 -3.85 -0.12 -14.62
N ALA A 176 -2.57 -0.17 -14.93
CA ALA A 176 -1.99 0.53 -16.07
C ALA A 176 -1.04 -0.36 -16.83
N TYR A 177 -0.88 -0.13 -18.13
CA TYR A 177 0.22 -0.72 -18.87
C TYR A 177 1.53 -0.13 -18.36
N PHE A 178 2.48 -0.99 -18.02
CA PHE A 178 3.78 -0.57 -17.49
C PHE A 178 4.52 0.36 -18.47
N ASN A 179 4.37 0.13 -19.76
CA ASN A 179 4.94 0.98 -20.81
C ASN A 179 4.23 2.33 -20.95
N ALA A 180 3.01 2.48 -20.44
CA ALA A 180 2.22 3.70 -20.54
C ALA A 180 2.36 4.63 -19.32
N ILE A 181 3.04 4.18 -18.25
CA ILE A 181 3.31 5.00 -17.07
C ILE A 181 4.67 5.68 -17.16
N GLY A 182 4.80 6.83 -16.50
CA GLY A 182 6.05 7.59 -16.45
C GLY A 182 7.19 6.81 -15.78
N LYS A 183 8.44 7.10 -16.21
CA LYS A 183 9.65 6.44 -15.72
C LYS A 183 9.79 6.48 -14.19
N GLU A 184 9.35 7.58 -13.57
CA GLU A 184 9.35 7.75 -12.11
C GLU A 184 8.49 6.72 -11.40
N LEU A 185 7.28 6.47 -11.90
CA LEU A 185 6.37 5.48 -11.33
C LEU A 185 6.84 4.06 -11.61
N GLN A 186 7.43 3.81 -12.79
CA GLN A 186 8.07 2.52 -13.05
C GLN A 186 9.23 2.26 -12.07
N ASN A 187 10.06 3.27 -11.81
CA ASN A 187 11.16 3.20 -10.85
C ASN A 187 10.66 3.01 -9.42
N GLU A 188 9.54 3.64 -9.05
CA GLU A 188 8.90 3.46 -7.74
C GLU A 188 8.49 2.01 -7.51
N ILE A 189 7.79 1.41 -8.48
CA ILE A 189 7.35 0.02 -8.40
C ILE A 189 8.58 -0.89 -8.27
N ILE A 190 9.59 -0.71 -9.13
CA ILE A 190 10.83 -1.52 -9.06
C ILE A 190 11.54 -1.34 -7.72
N ALA A 191 11.63 -0.11 -7.20
CA ALA A 191 12.28 0.16 -5.92
C ALA A 191 11.56 -0.57 -4.78
N ARG A 192 10.22 -0.45 -4.72
CA ARG A 192 9.38 -1.13 -3.73
C ARG A 192 9.62 -2.64 -3.76
N GLU A 193 9.59 -3.25 -4.94
CA GLU A 193 9.72 -4.70 -5.08
C GLU A 193 11.15 -5.21 -4.88
N SER A 194 12.15 -4.36 -5.07
CA SER A 194 13.54 -4.74 -4.87
C SER A 194 13.97 -4.81 -3.41
N HIS A 195 13.16 -4.28 -2.48
CA HIS A 195 13.51 -4.02 -1.07
C HIS A 195 14.87 -3.33 -0.89
N LYS A 196 15.36 -2.62 -1.91
CA LYS A 196 16.57 -1.81 -1.85
C LYS A 196 16.16 -0.39 -1.46
N ILE A 197 16.73 0.11 -0.36
CA ILE A 197 16.62 1.51 0.08
C ILE A 197 17.37 2.42 -0.90
#